data_AF-A0A1Z8SEP9-F1
#
_entry.id   AF-A0A1Z8SEP9-F1
#
_cell.length_a   1.000
_cell.length_b   1.000
_cell.length_c   1.000
_cell.angle_alpha   90.00
_cell.angle_beta   90.00
_cell.angle_gamma   90.00
#
_symmetry.space_group_name_H-M   'P 1'
#
loop_
_entity.id
_entity.type
_entity.pdbx_description
1 polymer ?
#
loop_
_entity_poly.entity_id
_entity_poly.type
_entity_poly.pdbx_seq_one_letter_code
_entity_poly.pdbx_strand_id
1 'polypeptide(L)'
;MIDFDRVLDVLQAALVLALQLSIPVLVAVIVVGIATNLIQAIFQLQDQSLSLVPRMIAVALVLALMAPTMLEWIVTFTRDSFQASADFLSGG
;
A
#
# COMPACT_ATOMS: atom_id res chain seq x y z
N MET A 1 2.47 -32.44 -15.93
CA MET A 1 1.25 -32.23 -15.12
C MET A 1 1.33 -30.78 -14.69
N ILE A 2 0.35 -29.93 -15.00
CA ILE A 2 0.42 -28.52 -14.55
C ILE A 2 0.35 -28.56 -13.02
N ASP A 3 1.45 -28.24 -12.35
CA ASP A 3 1.59 -28.38 -10.90
C ASP A 3 0.69 -27.35 -10.22
N PHE A 4 -0.50 -27.79 -9.78
CA PHE A 4 -1.48 -26.97 -9.07
C PHE A 4 -0.85 -26.28 -7.84
N ASP A 5 0.16 -26.92 -7.25
CA ASP A 5 0.96 -26.42 -6.13
C ASP A 5 1.67 -25.10 -6.48
N ARG A 6 2.18 -24.93 -7.71
CA ARG A 6 2.84 -23.68 -8.15
C ARG A 6 1.86 -22.52 -8.27
N VAL A 7 0.62 -22.80 -8.70
CA VAL A 7 -0.45 -21.78 -8.76
C VAL A 7 -0.81 -21.35 -7.33
N LEU A 8 -0.90 -22.31 -6.40
CA LEU A 8 -1.12 -22.05 -4.98
C LEU A 8 0.01 -21.21 -4.37
N ASP A 9 1.27 -21.48 -4.71
CA ASP A 9 2.44 -20.73 -4.23
C ASP A 9 2.40 -19.26 -4.69
N VAL A 10 2.12 -19.01 -5.97
CA VAL A 10 1.98 -17.66 -6.52
C VAL A 10 0.80 -16.93 -5.88
N LEU A 11 -0.32 -17.62 -5.67
CA LEU A 11 -1.49 -17.05 -5.00
C LEU A 11 -1.19 -16.68 -3.55
N GLN A 12 -0.46 -17.54 -2.83
CA GLN A 12 -0.04 -17.28 -1.45
C GLN A 12 0.94 -16.09 -1.40
N ALA A 13 1.91 -16.02 -2.31
CA ALA A 13 2.83 -14.88 -2.42
C ALA A 13 2.08 -13.56 -2.68
N ALA A 14 1.06 -13.58 -3.54
CA ALA A 14 0.22 -12.42 -3.81
C ALA A 14 -0.57 -11.97 -2.56
N LEU A 15 -1.13 -12.91 -1.80
CA LEU A 15 -1.83 -12.62 -0.55
C LEU A 15 -0.89 -12.08 0.53
N VAL A 16 0.32 -12.66 0.66
CA VAL A 16 1.34 -12.17 1.58
C VAL A 16 1.76 -10.76 1.22
N LEU A 17 1.99 -10.47 -0.06
CA LEU A 17 2.30 -9.11 -0.52
C LEU A 17 1.16 -8.14 -0.19
N ALA A 18 -0.09 -8.52 -0.46
CA ALA A 18 -1.24 -7.67 -0.16
C ALA A 18 -1.34 -7.35 1.33
N LEU A 19 -1.06 -8.34 2.20
CA LEU A 19 -0.97 -8.14 3.65
C LEU A 19 0.19 -7.20 4.03
N GLN A 20 1.36 -7.42 3.45
CA GLN A 20 2.56 -6.63 3.72
C GLN A 20 2.44 -5.18 3.25
N LEU A 21 1.73 -4.93 2.15
CA LEU A 21 1.34 -3.60 1.68
C LEU A 21 0.30 -2.96 2.61
N SER A 22 -0.67 -3.75 3.10
CA SER A 22 -1.76 -3.23 3.93
C SER A 22 -1.28 -2.76 5.30
N ILE A 23 -0.32 -3.44 5.93
CA ILE A 23 0.18 -3.08 7.27
C ILE A 23 0.69 -1.63 7.35
N PRO A 24 1.69 -1.20 6.57
CA PRO A 24 2.22 0.17 6.64
C PRO A 24 1.18 1.19 6.21
N VAL A 25 0.33 0.85 5.22
CA VAL A 25 -0.75 1.74 4.75
C VAL A 25 -1.79 1.98 5.84
N LEU A 26 -2.23 0.92 6.53
CA LEU A 26 -3.18 1.03 7.64
C LEU A 26 -2.60 1.87 8.77
N VAL A 27 -1.35 1.63 9.17
CA VAL A 27 -0.68 2.41 10.22
C VAL A 27 -0.61 3.89 9.84
N ALA A 28 -0.19 4.21 8.61
CA ALA A 28 -0.12 5.59 8.16
C ALA A 28 -1.49 6.26 8.11
N VAL A 29 -2.51 5.60 7.57
CA VAL A 29 -3.89 6.12 7.52
C VAL A 29 -4.42 6.39 8.93
N ILE A 30 -4.15 5.49 9.88
CA ILE A 30 -4.57 5.65 11.28
C ILE A 30 -3.88 6.86 11.90
N VAL A 31 -2.55 6.96 11.82
CA VAL A 31 -1.77 8.07 12.40
C VAL A 31 -2.25 9.41 11.84
N VAL A 32 -2.49 9.45 10.53
CA VAL A 32 -2.82 10.68 9.81
C VAL A 32 -4.28 11.05 10.02
N GLY A 33 -5.18 10.08 10.03
CA GLY A 33 -6.58 10.27 10.40
C GLY A 33 -6.70 10.83 11.82
N ILE A 34 -5.93 10.28 12.77
CA ILE A 34 -5.89 10.79 14.14
C ILE A 34 -5.32 12.21 14.18
N ALA A 35 -4.17 12.46 13.56
CA ALA A 35 -3.53 13.78 13.57
C ALA A 35 -4.42 14.85 12.95
N THR A 36 -5.03 14.57 11.79
CA THR A 36 -5.91 15.53 11.10
C THR A 36 -7.22 15.75 11.85
N ASN A 37 -7.81 14.74 12.48
CA ASN A 37 -9.00 14.89 13.33
C ASN A 37 -8.69 15.68 14.61
N LEU A 38 -7.53 15.46 15.20
CA LEU A 38 -7.10 16.18 16.40
C LEU A 38 -6.87 17.67 16.09
N ILE A 39 -6.21 17.99 14.98
CA ILE A 39 -6.02 19.37 14.52
C ILE A 39 -7.39 20.03 14.26
N GLN A 40 -8.31 19.35 13.58
CA GLN A 40 -9.67 19.87 13.38
C GLN A 40 -10.39 20.15 14.71
N ALA A 41 -10.24 19.26 15.71
CA ALA A 41 -10.88 19.40 17.02
C ALA A 41 -10.28 20.52 17.89
N ILE A 42 -8.95 20.64 17.96
CA ILE A 42 -8.25 21.61 18.82
C ILE A 42 -8.54 23.06 18.37
N PHE A 43 -8.53 23.31 17.06
CA PHE A 43 -8.72 24.66 16.53
C PHE A 43 -10.19 25.10 16.46
N GLN A 44 -11.15 24.25 16.87
CA GLN A 44 -12.60 24.51 16.82
C GLN A 44 -13.10 24.99 15.44
N LEU A 45 -12.43 24.57 14.35
CA LEU A 45 -12.81 24.94 12.99
C LEU A 45 -14.00 24.08 12.54
N GLN A 46 -15.23 24.52 12.86
CA GLN A 46 -16.47 23.90 12.37
C GLN A 46 -16.83 24.31 10.92
N ASP A 47 -16.04 25.20 10.30
CA ASP A 47 -16.28 25.63 8.93
C ASP A 47 -15.53 24.72 7.94
N GLN A 48 -16.29 23.91 7.20
CA GLN A 48 -15.76 22.91 6.25
C GLN A 48 -14.83 23.51 5.19
N SER A 49 -14.96 24.80 4.87
CA SER A 49 -14.20 25.46 3.81
C SER A 49 -12.74 25.75 4.19
N LEU A 50 -12.46 26.08 5.46
CA LEU A 50 -11.12 26.45 5.94
C LEU A 50 -10.29 25.24 6.38
N SER A 51 -10.93 24.17 6.85
CA SER A 51 -10.25 22.92 7.26
C SER A 51 -9.81 22.04 6.09
N LEU A 52 -10.32 22.31 4.88
CA LEU A 52 -10.07 21.50 3.69
C LEU A 52 -8.61 21.59 3.24
N VAL A 53 -8.02 22.78 3.29
CA VAL A 53 -6.63 23.03 2.87
C VAL A 53 -5.61 22.27 3.73
N PRO A 54 -5.55 22.43 5.07
CA PRO A 54 -4.59 21.70 5.90
C PRO A 54 -4.81 20.18 5.84
N ARG A 55 -6.06 19.71 5.68
CA ARG A 55 -6.36 18.28 5.51
C ARG A 55 -5.79 17.73 4.20
N MET A 56 -5.93 18.44 3.08
CA MET A 56 -5.38 18.00 1.79
C MET A 56 -3.85 17.96 1.81
N ILE A 57 -3.20 18.94 2.43
CA ILE A 57 -1.73 18.96 2.56
C ILE A 57 -1.25 17.77 3.41
N ALA A 58 -1.92 17.49 4.52
CA ALA A 58 -1.60 16.35 5.37
C ALA A 58 -1.72 15.01 4.61
N VAL A 59 -2.81 14.80 3.87
CA VAL A 59 -3.00 13.59 3.06
C VAL A 59 -1.96 13.51 1.93
N ALA A 60 -1.67 14.62 1.26
CA ALA A 60 -0.68 14.66 0.18
C ALA A 60 0.73 14.30 0.67
N LEU A 61 1.16 14.84 1.81
CA LEU A 61 2.46 14.50 2.43
C LEU A 61 2.54 13.01 2.75
N VAL A 62 1.46 12.44 3.27
CA VAL A 62 1.44 11.03 3.69
C VAL A 62 1.48 10.13 2.47
N LEU A 63 0.69 10.42 1.45
CA LEU A 63 0.75 9.68 0.19
C LEU A 63 2.14 9.80 -0.45
N ALA A 64 2.77 10.98 -0.42
CA ALA A 64 4.12 11.17 -0.95
C ALA A 64 5.18 10.35 -0.18
N LEU A 65 5.07 10.27 1.15
CA LEU A 65 5.98 9.47 1.98
C LEU A 65 5.76 7.96 1.79
N MET A 66 4.53 7.54 1.56
CA MET A 66 4.22 6.12 1.37
C MET A 66 4.43 5.62 -0.07
N ALA A 67 4.32 6.50 -1.06
CA ALA A 67 4.51 6.18 -2.47
C ALA A 67 5.78 5.37 -2.78
N PRO A 68 7.00 5.73 -2.31
CA PRO A 68 8.21 4.98 -2.63
C PRO A 68 8.16 3.55 -2.08
N THR A 69 7.69 3.39 -0.83
CA THR A 69 7.58 2.05 -0.23
C THR A 69 6.62 1.19 -1.02
N MET A 70 5.39 1.65 -1.30
CA MET A 70 4.39 0.88 -2.07
C MET A 70 4.91 0.46 -3.45
N LEU A 71 5.66 1.33 -4.12
CA LEU A 71 6.27 1.01 -5.41
C LEU A 71 7.31 -0.12 -5.30
N GLU A 72 8.13 -0.13 -4.26
CA GLU A 72 9.13 -1.18 -4.03
C GLU A 72 8.50 -2.56 -3.85
N TRP A 73 7.41 -2.66 -3.07
CA TRP A 73 6.65 -3.90 -2.90
C TRP A 73 6.07 -4.41 -4.22
N ILE A 74 5.42 -3.53 -5.01
CA ILE A 74 4.82 -3.88 -6.30
C ILE A 74 5.89 -4.34 -7.29
N VAL A 75 7.02 -3.64 -7.36
CA VAL A 75 8.13 -3.99 -8.26
C VAL A 75 8.74 -5.33 -7.88
N THR A 76 8.94 -5.59 -6.58
CA THR A 76 9.45 -6.87 -6.08
C THR A 76 8.53 -8.02 -6.48
N PHE A 77 7.24 -7.91 -6.19
CA PHE A 77 6.27 -8.94 -6.59
C PHE A 77 6.20 -9.17 -8.10
N THR A 78 6.28 -8.08 -8.88
CA THR A 78 6.27 -8.17 -10.35
C THR A 78 7.51 -8.94 -10.85
N ARG A 79 8.69 -8.68 -10.27
CA ARG A 79 9.92 -9.41 -10.59
C ARG A 79 9.81 -10.89 -10.24
N ASP A 80 9.32 -11.20 -9.05
CA ASP A 80 9.16 -12.58 -8.58
C ASP A 80 8.18 -13.36 -9.47
N SER A 81 7.05 -12.74 -9.84
CA SER A 81 6.05 -13.32 -10.74
C SER A 81 6.60 -13.55 -12.16
N PHE A 82 7.41 -12.61 -12.66
CA PHE A 82 8.02 -12.73 -13.98
C PHE A 82 9.13 -13.78 -14.00
N GLN A 83 9.92 -13.91 -12.93
CA GLN A 83 10.90 -15.00 -12.78
C GLN A 83 10.21 -16.36 -12.72
N ALA A 84 9.12 -16.50 -11.96
CA ALA A 84 8.33 -17.72 -11.93
C ALA A 84 7.78 -18.10 -13.32
N SER A 85 7.40 -17.11 -14.14
CA SER A 85 6.92 -17.32 -15.51
C SER A 85 8.06 -17.58 -16.51
N ALA A 86 9.23 -16.96 -16.34
CA ALA A 86 10.39 -17.18 -17.19
C ALA A 86 11.01 -18.57 -16.97
N ASP A 87 11.05 -19.04 -15.73
CA ASP A 87 11.44 -20.41 -15.36
C ASP A 87 10.59 -21.43 -16.12
N PHE A 88 9.26 -21.21 -16.16
CA PHE A 88 8.30 -22.03 -16.91
C PHE A 88 8.56 -22.09 -18.43
N LEU A 89 9.00 -20.97 -19.03
CA LEU A 89 9.30 -20.91 -20.46
C LEU A 89 10.70 -21.43 -20.80
N SER A 90 11.61 -21.48 -19.81
CA SER A 90 12.98 -21.94 -19.99
C SER A 90 13.17 -23.47 -19.89
N GLY A 91 12.11 -24.23 -19.57
CA GLY A 91 12.07 -25.69 -19.69
C GLY A 91 11.19 -26.35 -18.61
N GLY A 92 10.41 -27.40 -18.89
CA GLY A 92 10.34 -28.19 -20.12
C GLY A 92 11.61 -28.95 -20.43
#